data_AF-A0A1E3YPG9-F1
#
_entry.id   AF-A0A1E3YPG9-F1
#
_cell.length_a   1.000
_cell.length_b   1.000
_cell.length_c   1.000
_cell.angle_alpha   90.00
_cell.angle_beta   90.00
_cell.angle_gamma   90.00
#
_symmetry.space_group_name_H-M   'P 1'
#
loop_
_entity.id
_entity.type
_entity.pdbx_description
1 polymer ?
#
loop_
_entity_poly.entity_id
_entity_poly.type
_entity_poly.pdbx_seq_one_letter_code
_entity_poly.pdbx_strand_id
1 'polypeptide(L)'
;MGVEVADRAMSGAWWAVAHFVAGCLDPEEREAVVGDLEEAGANGFDACRAIVGLACRRLAQGWLHWSPWLALASVAVPAGFLLSFASRWWADQVAIDVFLYVENWTGWYLASPGARGDLIAAGMRACVLCAVLAAWSWTTGAALASASRRAQWSTFIVFGFVVFSATVGTTTSARAPHNAMVLATAFYGTVWPALLRATFVVLPAWFAVRRQRAAPLPWPQAAAVCVGASLLLIRMNAAVGAALTFGSNGALVAPDAGLDGIFGTVDDGHPVSWVVFVLMWPGLAMLASVTRQRVMARRAGP
;
A
#
# COMPACT_ATOMS: atom_id res chain seq x y z
N MET A 1 9.46 -44.21 5.37
CA MET A 1 8.14 -43.57 5.63
C MET A 1 8.24 -42.12 6.07
N GLY A 2 8.91 -41.76 7.19
CA GLY A 2 8.97 -40.35 7.64
C GLY A 2 9.67 -39.37 6.68
N VAL A 3 10.73 -39.82 5.99
CA VAL A 3 11.51 -38.99 5.05
C VAL A 3 10.74 -38.69 3.76
N GLU A 4 10.02 -39.67 3.20
CA GLU A 4 9.21 -39.47 1.98
C GLU A 4 8.03 -38.51 2.20
N VAL A 5 7.44 -38.50 3.39
CA VAL A 5 6.33 -37.59 3.73
C VAL A 5 6.85 -36.14 3.86
N ALA A 6 8.01 -35.95 4.49
CA ALA A 6 8.65 -34.64 4.59
C ALA A 6 9.08 -34.11 3.22
N ASP A 7 9.61 -34.98 2.35
CA ASP A 7 10.07 -34.59 1.02
C ASP A 7 8.90 -34.21 0.09
N ARG A 8 7.77 -34.92 0.18
CA ARG A 8 6.53 -34.53 -0.52
C ARG A 8 5.94 -33.22 0.01
N ALA A 9 5.95 -33.00 1.33
CA ALA A 9 5.47 -31.76 1.92
C ALA A 9 6.33 -30.55 1.50
N MET A 10 7.66 -30.73 1.49
CA MET A 10 8.61 -29.71 1.05
C MET A 10 8.46 -29.43 -0.45
N SER A 11 8.32 -30.47 -1.28
CA SER A 11 8.03 -30.34 -2.71
C SER A 11 6.71 -29.60 -2.97
N GLY A 12 5.67 -29.89 -2.19
CA GLY A 12 4.38 -29.17 -2.23
C GLY A 12 4.50 -27.69 -1.85
N ALA A 13 5.30 -27.36 -0.82
CA ALA A 13 5.57 -25.97 -0.46
C ALA A 13 6.31 -25.22 -1.58
N TRP A 14 7.28 -25.86 -2.24
CA TRP A 14 7.98 -25.29 -3.38
C TRP A 14 7.06 -25.09 -4.59
N TRP A 15 6.12 -26.00 -4.83
CA TRP A 15 5.08 -25.82 -5.84
C TRP A 15 4.15 -24.64 -5.52
N ALA A 16 3.76 -24.46 -4.26
CA ALA A 16 2.97 -23.30 -3.85
C ALA A 16 3.71 -21.98 -4.12
N VAL A 17 5.01 -21.93 -3.82
CA VAL A 17 5.87 -20.79 -4.15
C VAL A 17 6.00 -20.63 -5.67
N ALA A 18 6.18 -21.73 -6.41
CA ALA A 18 6.28 -21.72 -7.86
C ALA A 18 5.01 -21.14 -8.51
N HIS A 19 3.81 -21.55 -8.09
CA HIS A 19 2.55 -20.97 -8.55
C HIS A 19 2.40 -19.50 -8.18
N PHE A 20 2.85 -19.10 -6.99
CA PHE A 20 2.84 -17.70 -6.58
C PHE A 20 3.73 -16.85 -7.50
N VAL A 21 4.97 -17.30 -7.76
CA VAL A 21 5.91 -16.60 -8.66
C VAL A 21 5.42 -16.64 -10.11
N ALA A 22 4.81 -17.74 -10.55
CA ALA A 22 4.23 -17.87 -11.88
C ALA A 22 3.09 -16.86 -12.10
N GLY A 23 2.46 -16.34 -11.04
CA GLY A 23 1.53 -15.22 -11.10
C GLY A 23 2.13 -13.92 -11.67
N CYS A 24 3.46 -13.79 -11.68
CA CYS A 24 4.16 -12.68 -12.30
C CYS A 24 4.21 -12.80 -13.84
N LEU A 25 4.14 -14.02 -14.38
CA LEU A 25 4.12 -14.28 -15.82
C LEU A 25 2.76 -13.95 -16.45
N ASP A 26 2.72 -13.81 -17.77
CA ASP A 26 1.46 -13.61 -18.49
C ASP A 26 0.55 -14.84 -18.33
N PRO A 27 -0.79 -14.70 -18.29
CA PRO A 27 -1.69 -15.82 -17.99
C PRO A 27 -1.48 -17.03 -18.90
N GLU A 28 -1.30 -16.79 -20.20
CA GLU A 28 -1.04 -17.83 -21.20
C GLU A 28 0.33 -18.49 -21.02
N GLU A 29 1.37 -17.70 -20.73
CA GLU A 29 2.73 -18.21 -20.48
C GLU A 29 2.81 -18.99 -19.17
N ARG A 30 2.07 -18.55 -18.14
CA ARG A 30 1.95 -19.26 -16.87
C ARG A 30 1.35 -20.64 -17.05
N GLU A 31 0.25 -20.75 -17.78
CA GLU A 31 -0.43 -22.03 -18.02
C GLU A 31 0.44 -22.99 -18.82
N ALA A 32 1.13 -22.49 -19.85
CA ALA A 32 2.09 -23.28 -20.62
C ALA A 32 3.27 -23.78 -19.75
N VAL A 33 3.93 -22.89 -19.01
CA VAL A 33 5.14 -23.23 -18.24
C VAL A 33 4.83 -24.14 -17.04
N VAL A 34 3.70 -23.91 -16.37
CA VAL A 34 3.26 -24.78 -15.27
C VAL A 34 2.86 -26.16 -15.81
N GLY A 35 2.11 -26.21 -16.92
CA GLY A 35 1.74 -27.46 -17.58
C GLY A 35 2.96 -28.27 -18.02
N ASP A 36 3.91 -27.63 -18.71
CA ASP A 36 5.15 -28.29 -19.18
C ASP A 36 5.97 -28.89 -18.02
N LEU A 37 6.03 -28.21 -16.88
CA LEU A 37 6.78 -28.67 -15.70
C LEU A 37 6.07 -29.79 -14.94
N GLU A 38 4.73 -29.77 -14.91
CA GLU A 38 3.91 -30.87 -14.38
C GLU A 38 4.02 -32.11 -15.27
N GLU A 39 3.94 -31.95 -16.59
CA GLU A 39 4.10 -33.03 -17.57
C GLU A 39 5.51 -33.63 -17.56
N ALA A 40 6.54 -32.80 -17.35
CA ALA A 40 7.92 -33.25 -17.20
C ALA A 40 8.21 -33.97 -15.86
N GLY A 41 7.25 -34.01 -14.93
CA GLY A 41 7.43 -34.62 -13.61
C GLY A 41 8.50 -33.94 -12.77
N ALA A 42 8.71 -32.62 -12.96
CA ALA A 42 9.76 -31.88 -12.27
C ALA A 42 9.51 -31.84 -10.75
N ASN A 43 10.59 -31.97 -9.97
CA ASN A 43 10.51 -31.77 -8.53
C ASN A 43 10.19 -30.29 -8.21
N GLY A 44 9.43 -30.01 -7.15
CA GLY A 44 8.95 -28.67 -6.82
C GLY A 44 10.05 -27.62 -6.71
N PHE A 45 11.25 -27.99 -6.24
CA PHE A 45 12.40 -27.08 -6.19
C PHE A 45 12.92 -26.70 -7.59
N ASP A 46 13.05 -27.67 -8.50
CA ASP A 46 13.52 -27.43 -9.87
C ASP A 46 12.50 -26.63 -10.67
N ALA A 47 11.21 -26.93 -10.50
CA ALA A 47 10.10 -26.17 -11.06
C ALA A 47 10.12 -24.71 -10.56
N CYS A 48 10.28 -24.51 -9.24
CA CYS A 48 10.40 -23.18 -8.65
C CYS A 48 11.59 -22.41 -9.20
N ARG A 49 12.78 -23.02 -9.27
CA ARG A 49 13.99 -22.39 -9.83
C ARG A 49 13.80 -22.00 -11.30
N ALA A 50 13.19 -22.86 -12.10
CA ALA A 50 12.93 -22.60 -13.52
C ALA A 50 11.98 -21.40 -13.70
N ILE A 51 10.86 -21.39 -12.96
CA ILE A 51 9.86 -20.31 -13.00
C ILE A 51 10.44 -18.99 -12.49
N VAL A 52 11.19 -19.00 -11.39
CA VAL A 52 11.89 -17.80 -10.87
C VAL A 52 12.88 -17.26 -11.92
N GLY A 53 13.71 -18.13 -12.50
CA GLY A 53 14.67 -17.72 -13.53
C GLY A 53 14.01 -17.16 -14.79
N LEU A 54 12.85 -17.69 -15.19
CA LEU A 54 12.06 -17.13 -16.28
C LEU A 54 11.45 -15.77 -15.91
N ALA A 55 10.81 -15.68 -14.74
CA ALA A 55 10.22 -14.45 -14.24
C ALA A 55 11.27 -13.33 -14.15
N CYS A 56 12.45 -13.59 -13.60
CA CYS A 56 13.54 -12.60 -13.54
C CYS A 56 13.96 -12.09 -14.93
N ARG A 57 14.09 -12.98 -15.92
CA ARG A 57 14.42 -12.60 -17.30
C ARG A 57 13.32 -11.75 -17.94
N ARG A 58 12.06 -12.10 -17.75
CA ARG A 58 10.90 -11.33 -18.25
C ARG A 58 10.83 -9.95 -17.60
N LEU A 59 11.02 -9.88 -16.28
CA LEU A 59 11.09 -8.61 -15.55
C LEU A 59 12.24 -7.74 -16.07
N ALA A 60 13.44 -8.29 -16.24
CA ALA A 60 14.61 -7.58 -16.75
C ALA A 60 14.39 -7.02 -18.18
N GLN A 61 13.81 -7.82 -19.07
CA GLN A 61 13.44 -7.36 -20.42
C GLN A 61 12.43 -6.22 -20.40
N GLY A 62 11.51 -6.20 -19.42
CA GLY A 62 10.55 -5.12 -19.24
C GLY A 62 11.22 -3.74 -19.09
N TRP A 63 12.37 -3.67 -18.41
CA TRP A 63 13.12 -2.44 -18.12
C TRP A 63 13.86 -1.83 -19.31
N LEU A 64 13.96 -2.55 -20.43
CA LEU A 64 14.54 -2.01 -21.66
C LEU A 64 13.67 -0.91 -22.28
N HIS A 65 12.39 -0.87 -21.93
CA HIS A 65 11.49 0.20 -22.34
C HIS A 65 11.52 1.38 -21.36
N TRP A 66 11.14 2.56 -21.83
CA TRP A 66 11.04 3.79 -21.03
C TRP A 66 9.83 3.82 -20.07
N SER A 67 8.73 3.14 -20.42
CA SER A 67 7.47 3.13 -19.63
C SER A 67 7.63 2.73 -18.14
N PRO A 68 8.38 1.66 -17.78
CA PRO A 68 8.65 1.30 -16.38
C PRO A 68 9.39 2.38 -15.59
N TRP A 69 10.35 3.08 -16.21
CA TRP A 69 11.10 4.15 -15.57
C TRP A 69 10.18 5.33 -15.23
N LEU A 70 9.26 5.69 -16.14
CA LEU A 70 8.22 6.66 -15.85
C LEU A 70 7.30 6.22 -14.72
N ALA A 71 6.81 4.97 -14.76
CA ALA A 71 5.95 4.44 -13.70
C ALA A 71 6.64 4.47 -12.33
N LEU A 72 7.93 4.16 -12.28
CA LEU A 72 8.73 4.21 -11.07
C LEU A 72 8.90 5.65 -10.56
N ALA A 73 9.38 6.55 -11.42
CA ALA A 73 9.71 7.92 -11.04
C ALA A 73 8.46 8.77 -10.71
N SER A 74 7.35 8.54 -11.42
CA SER A 74 6.13 9.35 -11.29
C SER A 74 5.10 8.79 -10.32
N VAL A 75 5.12 7.47 -10.05
CA VAL A 75 4.11 6.83 -9.20
C VAL A 75 4.75 6.00 -8.09
N ALA A 76 5.57 5.00 -8.42
CA ALA A 76 6.02 4.01 -7.43
C ALA A 76 6.81 4.64 -6.28
N VAL A 77 7.82 5.46 -6.60
CA VAL A 77 8.68 6.09 -5.60
C VAL A 77 7.92 7.16 -4.83
N PRO A 78 7.29 8.18 -5.45
CA PRO A 78 6.60 9.22 -4.70
C PRO A 78 5.45 8.66 -3.85
N ALA A 79 4.57 7.84 -4.43
CA ALA A 79 3.44 7.30 -3.70
C ALA A 79 3.91 6.29 -2.62
N GLY A 80 4.95 5.50 -2.90
CA GLY A 80 5.55 4.59 -1.92
C GLY A 80 6.05 5.33 -0.69
N PHE A 81 6.84 6.40 -0.87
CA PHE A 81 7.31 7.23 0.25
C PHE A 81 6.14 7.82 1.04
N LEU A 82 5.17 8.44 0.36
CA LEU A 82 4.07 9.12 1.02
C LEU A 82 3.16 8.13 1.78
N LEU A 83 2.85 6.97 1.19
CA LEU A 83 2.11 5.90 1.87
C LEU A 83 2.89 5.30 3.04
N SER A 84 4.22 5.27 2.99
CA SER A 84 5.06 4.81 4.10
C SER A 84 4.91 5.71 5.33
N PHE A 85 5.00 7.02 5.13
CA PHE A 85 4.86 8.01 6.20
C PHE A 85 3.43 8.06 6.74
N ALA A 86 2.44 8.14 5.85
CA ALA A 86 1.03 8.16 6.24
C ALA A 86 0.63 6.88 7.02
N SER A 87 0.97 5.70 6.50
CA SER A 87 0.69 4.44 7.19
C SER A 87 1.40 4.33 8.53
N ARG A 88 2.63 4.85 8.66
CA ARG A 88 3.36 4.83 9.92
C ARG A 88 2.71 5.71 10.96
N TRP A 89 2.45 6.97 10.59
CA TRP A 89 1.86 7.95 11.47
C TRP A 89 0.50 7.48 11.98
N TRP A 90 -0.33 6.95 11.07
CA TRP A 90 -1.65 6.44 11.44
C TRP A 90 -1.57 5.15 12.24
N ALA A 91 -0.58 4.28 11.98
CA ALA A 91 -0.35 3.10 12.81
C ALA A 91 0.03 3.46 14.24
N ASP A 92 0.90 4.46 14.43
CA ASP A 92 1.30 4.93 15.76
C ASP A 92 0.09 5.52 16.52
N GLN A 93 -0.77 6.31 15.85
CA GLN A 93 -1.99 6.87 16.47
C GLN A 93 -2.99 5.79 16.87
N VAL A 94 -3.26 4.83 15.98
CA VAL A 94 -4.16 3.70 16.29
C VAL A 94 -3.57 2.82 17.38
N ALA A 95 -2.24 2.63 17.42
CA ALA A 95 -1.58 1.88 18.49
C ALA A 95 -1.75 2.56 19.86
N ILE A 96 -1.66 3.89 19.92
CA ILE A 96 -1.89 4.66 21.14
C ILE A 96 -3.35 4.50 21.59
N ASP A 97 -4.31 4.63 20.67
CA ASP A 97 -5.74 4.42 20.98
C ASP A 97 -5.97 2.99 21.49
N VAL A 98 -5.48 1.98 20.76
CA VAL A 98 -5.62 0.56 21.14
C VAL A 98 -5.00 0.29 22.51
N PHE A 99 -3.79 0.80 22.77
CA PHE A 99 -3.15 0.66 24.07
C PHE A 99 -4.00 1.31 25.17
N LEU A 100 -4.50 2.54 24.93
CA LEU A 100 -5.33 3.25 25.89
C LEU A 100 -6.58 2.45 26.25
N TYR A 101 -7.29 1.90 25.27
CA TYR A 101 -8.55 1.21 25.52
C TYR A 101 -8.40 -0.26 25.92
N VAL A 102 -7.43 -1.00 25.38
CA VAL A 102 -7.25 -2.44 25.67
C VAL A 102 -6.55 -2.65 27.00
N GLU A 103 -5.46 -1.93 27.27
CA GLU A 103 -4.67 -2.11 28.50
C GLU A 103 -5.31 -1.43 29.71
N ASN A 104 -6.12 -0.38 29.50
CA ASN A 104 -6.88 0.28 30.58
C ASN A 104 -8.36 -0.11 30.58
N TRP A 105 -8.71 -1.25 29.95
CA TRP A 105 -10.09 -1.72 29.87
C TRP A 105 -10.62 -2.04 31.26
N THR A 106 -11.58 -1.24 31.72
CA THR A 106 -12.31 -1.48 32.96
C THR A 106 -13.81 -1.40 32.70
N GLY A 107 -14.62 -2.20 33.41
CA GLY A 107 -16.08 -2.14 33.29
C GLY A 107 -16.66 -0.75 33.57
N TRP A 108 -15.94 0.08 34.33
CA TRP A 108 -16.30 1.46 34.64
C TRP A 108 -16.15 2.41 33.45
N TYR A 109 -15.26 2.09 32.52
CA TYR A 109 -14.99 2.92 31.34
C TYR A 109 -16.25 3.06 30.45
N LEU A 110 -17.03 1.98 30.32
CA LEU A 110 -18.29 2.00 29.57
C LEU A 110 -19.46 2.62 30.34
N ALA A 111 -19.32 2.87 31.64
CA ALA A 111 -20.36 3.51 32.44
C ALA A 111 -20.48 5.01 32.14
N SER A 112 -19.37 5.66 31.76
CA SER A 112 -19.36 7.07 31.37
C SER A 112 -19.86 7.26 29.94
N PRO A 113 -20.86 8.14 29.68
CA PRO A 113 -21.27 8.51 28.32
C PRO A 113 -20.13 9.12 27.48
N GLY A 114 -19.26 9.92 28.10
CA GLY A 114 -18.13 10.57 27.41
C GLY A 114 -17.13 9.54 26.90
N ALA A 115 -16.71 8.61 27.77
CA ALA A 115 -15.76 7.56 27.42
C ALA A 115 -16.29 6.61 26.33
N ARG A 116 -17.61 6.36 26.28
CA ARG A 116 -18.25 5.64 25.17
C ARG A 116 -18.17 6.44 23.87
N GLY A 117 -18.44 7.74 23.92
CA GLY A 117 -18.30 8.64 22.78
C GLY A 117 -16.87 8.65 22.22
N ASP A 118 -15.87 8.74 23.10
CA ASP A 118 -14.46 8.76 22.73
C ASP A 118 -14.01 7.44 22.09
N LEU A 119 -14.43 6.30 22.64
CA LEU A 119 -14.16 4.98 22.06
C LEU A 119 -14.77 4.84 20.66
N ILE A 120 -16.02 5.28 20.49
CA ILE A 120 -16.70 5.25 19.19
C ILE A 120 -15.97 6.16 18.20
N ALA A 121 -15.59 7.37 18.61
CA ALA A 121 -14.87 8.32 17.77
C ALA A 121 -13.50 7.79 17.36
N ALA A 122 -12.74 7.19 18.29
CA ALA A 122 -11.45 6.56 18.01
C ALA A 122 -11.58 5.38 17.05
N GLY A 123 -12.56 4.51 17.26
CA GLY A 123 -12.86 3.38 16.36
C GLY A 123 -13.26 3.85 14.96
N MET A 124 -14.15 4.83 14.85
CA MET A 124 -14.54 5.43 13.57
C MET A 124 -13.35 6.07 12.86
N ARG A 125 -12.50 6.80 13.59
CA ARG A 125 -11.27 7.39 13.06
C ARG A 125 -10.34 6.31 12.50
N ALA A 126 -10.07 5.23 13.24
CA ALA A 126 -9.24 4.13 12.78
C ALA A 126 -9.80 3.48 11.49
N CYS A 127 -11.11 3.21 11.45
CA CYS A 127 -11.77 2.67 10.26
C CYS A 127 -11.63 3.58 9.04
N VAL A 128 -11.82 4.89 9.21
CA VAL A 128 -11.65 5.87 8.12
C VAL A 128 -10.21 5.90 7.64
N LEU A 129 -9.22 5.91 8.53
CA LEU A 129 -7.80 5.91 8.18
C LEU A 129 -7.42 4.66 7.38
N CYS A 130 -7.87 3.49 7.81
CA CYS A 130 -7.66 2.23 7.09
C CYS A 130 -8.33 2.24 5.71
N ALA A 131 -9.55 2.78 5.60
CA ALA A 131 -10.26 2.90 4.33
C ALA A 131 -9.53 3.86 3.37
N VAL A 132 -9.01 4.99 3.87
CA VAL A 132 -8.23 5.95 3.08
C VAL A 132 -6.94 5.30 2.56
N LEU A 133 -6.18 4.59 3.41
CA LEU A 133 -4.98 3.88 2.99
C LEU A 133 -5.29 2.83 1.92
N ALA A 134 -6.33 2.02 2.14
CA ALA A 134 -6.71 0.98 1.20
C ALA A 134 -7.14 1.56 -0.15
N ALA A 135 -7.98 2.60 -0.15
CA ALA A 135 -8.42 3.26 -1.37
C ALA A 135 -7.26 3.91 -2.12
N TRP A 136 -6.40 4.65 -1.40
CA TRP A 136 -5.28 5.35 -2.02
C TRP A 136 -4.21 4.36 -2.53
N SER A 137 -3.91 3.31 -1.78
CA SER A 137 -3.01 2.26 -2.22
C SER A 137 -3.55 1.48 -3.41
N TRP A 138 -4.86 1.20 -3.43
CA TRP A 138 -5.53 0.61 -4.58
C TRP A 138 -5.37 1.47 -5.83
N THR A 139 -5.64 2.78 -5.75
CA THR A 139 -5.46 3.69 -6.90
C THR A 139 -4.02 3.74 -7.39
N THR A 140 -3.06 3.66 -6.46
CA THR A 140 -1.63 3.62 -6.77
C THR A 140 -1.26 2.33 -7.52
N GLY A 141 -1.71 1.17 -7.04
CA GLY A 141 -1.50 -0.11 -7.73
C GLY A 141 -2.12 -0.13 -9.12
N ALA A 142 -3.33 0.40 -9.29
CA ALA A 142 -3.98 0.50 -10.59
C ALA A 142 -3.22 1.43 -11.55
N ALA A 143 -2.71 2.56 -11.06
CA ALA A 143 -1.90 3.49 -11.84
C ALA A 143 -0.56 2.88 -12.27
N LEU A 144 0.11 2.12 -11.39
CA LEU A 144 1.34 1.39 -11.73
C LEU A 144 1.10 0.37 -12.84
N ALA A 145 0.05 -0.43 -12.72
CA ALA A 145 -0.29 -1.44 -13.72
C ALA A 145 -0.70 -0.82 -15.06
N SER A 146 -1.34 0.35 -15.06
CA SER A 146 -1.74 1.03 -16.29
C SER A 146 -0.59 1.76 -16.97
N ALA A 147 0.39 2.27 -16.21
CA ALA A 147 1.57 2.95 -16.74
C ALA A 147 2.57 1.98 -17.40
N SER A 148 2.69 0.75 -16.89
CA SER A 148 3.55 -0.28 -17.48
C SER A 148 3.00 -1.69 -17.33
N ARG A 149 2.19 -2.16 -18.28
CA ARG A 149 1.66 -3.54 -18.25
C ARG A 149 2.76 -4.61 -18.22
N ARG A 150 3.86 -4.37 -18.94
CA ARG A 150 4.96 -5.34 -19.12
C ARG A 150 5.87 -5.43 -17.89
N ALA A 151 5.98 -4.37 -17.09
CA ALA A 151 6.84 -4.30 -15.90
C ALA A 151 6.06 -4.05 -14.61
N GLN A 152 4.73 -4.25 -14.62
CA GLN A 152 3.87 -3.93 -13.49
C GLN A 152 4.34 -4.61 -12.19
N TRP A 153 4.76 -5.88 -12.26
CA TRP A 153 5.24 -6.62 -11.10
C TRP A 153 6.58 -6.12 -10.57
N SER A 154 7.53 -5.77 -11.44
CA SER A 154 8.79 -5.19 -10.96
C SER A 154 8.56 -3.82 -10.33
N THR A 155 7.72 -2.96 -10.94
CA THR A 155 7.38 -1.65 -10.36
C THR A 155 6.60 -1.79 -9.05
N PHE A 156 5.74 -2.82 -8.92
CA PHE A 156 5.02 -3.14 -7.69
C PHE A 156 5.96 -3.65 -6.59
N ILE A 157 6.93 -4.50 -6.93
CA ILE A 157 7.94 -4.98 -5.99
C ILE A 157 8.77 -3.81 -5.46
N VAL A 158 9.21 -2.91 -6.35
CA VAL A 158 9.93 -1.70 -5.94
C VAL A 158 9.04 -0.80 -5.07
N PHE A 159 7.77 -0.61 -5.43
CA PHE A 159 6.81 0.11 -4.60
C PHE A 159 6.70 -0.50 -3.20
N GLY A 160 6.53 -1.83 -3.10
CA GLY A 160 6.49 -2.54 -1.81
C GLY A 160 7.79 -2.36 -1.02
N PHE A 161 8.94 -2.45 -1.69
CA PHE A 161 10.24 -2.20 -1.06
C PHE A 161 10.34 -0.77 -0.50
N VAL A 162 9.93 0.25 -1.26
CA VAL A 162 9.88 1.64 -0.79
C VAL A 162 8.93 1.77 0.40
N VAL A 163 7.74 1.16 0.34
CA VAL A 163 6.72 1.19 1.42
C VAL A 163 7.28 0.71 2.77
N PHE A 164 8.12 -0.31 2.76
CA PHE A 164 8.73 -0.84 3.97
C PHE A 164 10.03 -0.14 4.36
N SER A 165 10.87 0.23 3.39
CA SER A 165 12.22 0.80 3.65
C SER A 165 12.21 2.28 3.99
N ALA A 166 11.28 3.07 3.48
CA ALA A 166 11.28 4.54 3.62
C ALA A 166 11.14 5.06 5.06
N THR A 167 10.79 4.19 6.01
CA THR A 167 10.65 4.53 7.43
C THR A 167 11.52 3.67 8.33
N VAL A 168 12.42 2.89 7.75
CA VAL A 168 13.44 2.16 8.52
C VAL A 168 14.40 3.18 9.10
N GLY A 169 14.62 3.10 10.41
CA GLY A 169 15.53 4.00 11.12
C GLY A 169 14.97 5.41 11.37
N THR A 170 13.73 5.71 10.99
CA THR A 170 13.08 6.97 11.32
C THR A 170 12.01 6.76 12.39
N THR A 171 12.04 7.60 13.43
CA THR A 171 10.92 7.72 14.37
C THR A 171 10.03 8.84 13.87
N THR A 172 9.15 8.51 12.92
CA THR A 172 8.22 9.43 12.27
C THR A 172 7.18 10.04 13.21
N SER A 173 6.99 9.42 14.36
CA SER A 173 6.39 10.07 15.50
C SER A 173 7.51 10.83 16.20
N ALA A 174 7.39 12.16 16.30
CA ALA A 174 7.90 12.83 17.49
C ALA A 174 7.25 12.07 18.63
N ARG A 175 7.96 11.08 19.20
CA ARG A 175 7.47 10.25 20.30
C ARG A 175 7.41 11.22 21.46
N ALA A 176 6.31 11.96 21.53
CA ALA A 176 6.05 12.85 22.62
C ALA A 176 6.32 12.01 23.88
N PRO A 177 7.09 12.52 24.85
CA PRO A 177 7.66 11.69 25.91
C PRO A 177 6.64 10.80 26.62
N HIS A 178 5.38 11.25 26.68
CA HIS A 178 4.24 10.53 27.24
C HIS A 178 3.77 9.30 26.43
N ASN A 179 4.00 9.26 25.11
CA ASN A 179 3.65 8.12 24.23
C ASN A 179 4.83 7.16 23.99
N ALA A 180 6.04 7.52 24.43
CA ALA A 180 7.25 6.74 24.21
C ALA A 180 7.17 5.34 24.83
N MET A 181 6.47 5.19 25.96
CA MET A 181 6.29 3.90 26.63
C MET A 181 5.51 2.90 25.76
N VAL A 182 4.42 3.34 25.14
CA VAL A 182 3.57 2.48 24.29
C VAL A 182 4.35 2.02 23.06
N LEU A 183 5.03 2.95 22.39
CA LEU A 183 5.76 2.71 21.14
C LEU A 183 7.13 2.05 21.35
N ALA A 184 7.60 1.92 22.60
CA ALA A 184 8.77 1.11 22.95
C ALA A 184 8.45 -0.39 22.94
N THR A 185 7.19 -0.78 23.14
CA THR A 185 6.76 -2.18 23.05
C THR A 185 6.92 -2.69 21.62
N ALA A 186 7.62 -3.82 21.43
CA ALA A 186 7.93 -4.37 20.11
C ALA A 186 6.67 -4.60 19.24
N PHE A 187 5.56 -5.00 19.87
CA PHE A 187 4.29 -5.19 19.18
C PHE A 187 3.79 -3.87 18.56
N TYR A 188 3.57 -2.83 19.37
CA TYR A 188 3.05 -1.55 18.90
C TYR A 188 4.04 -0.74 18.06
N GLY A 189 5.33 -0.83 18.39
CA GLY A 189 6.39 -0.08 17.71
C GLY A 189 6.81 -0.67 16.37
N THR A 190 6.70 -1.99 16.17
CA THR A 190 7.27 -2.67 14.99
C THR A 190 6.27 -3.58 14.30
N VAL A 191 5.62 -4.48 15.03
CA VAL A 191 4.72 -5.50 14.45
C VAL A 191 3.45 -4.85 13.91
N TRP A 192 2.82 -4.00 14.69
CA TRP A 192 1.55 -3.36 14.34
C TRP A 192 1.65 -2.48 13.08
N PRO A 193 2.63 -1.57 12.93
CA PRO A 193 2.82 -0.80 11.71
C PRO A 193 3.12 -1.67 10.48
N ALA A 194 3.88 -2.77 10.65
CA ALA A 194 4.16 -3.71 9.57
C ALA A 194 2.89 -4.44 9.11
N LEU A 195 2.04 -4.89 10.03
CA LEU A 195 0.75 -5.51 9.73
C LEU A 195 -0.18 -4.53 9.01
N LEU A 196 -0.28 -3.29 9.50
CA LEU A 196 -1.13 -2.26 8.90
C LEU A 196 -0.69 -1.97 7.46
N ARG A 197 0.62 -1.88 7.19
CA ARG A 197 1.15 -1.72 5.83
C ARG A 197 0.87 -2.91 4.94
N ALA A 198 1.12 -4.12 5.42
CA ALA A 198 0.85 -5.32 4.65
C ALA A 198 -0.63 -5.38 4.24
N THR A 199 -1.53 -5.13 5.19
CA THR A 199 -2.98 -5.29 5.00
C THR A 199 -3.66 -4.13 4.28
N PHE A 200 -3.30 -2.87 4.57
CA PHE A 200 -4.00 -1.70 4.03
C PHE A 200 -3.21 -0.92 2.98
N VAL A 201 -1.94 -1.29 2.73
CA VAL A 201 -1.14 -0.70 1.66
C VAL A 201 -0.82 -1.76 0.61
N VAL A 202 -0.01 -2.77 0.94
CA VAL A 202 0.50 -3.71 -0.07
C VAL A 202 -0.61 -4.59 -0.65
N LEU A 203 -1.48 -5.13 0.19
CA LEU A 203 -2.56 -6.03 -0.26
C LEU A 203 -3.56 -5.32 -1.21
N PRO A 204 -4.11 -4.12 -0.92
CA PRO A 204 -4.96 -3.40 -1.85
C PRO A 204 -4.27 -3.04 -3.17
N ALA A 205 -3.01 -2.58 -3.11
CA ALA A 205 -2.25 -2.30 -4.33
C ALA A 205 -2.01 -3.56 -5.17
N TRP A 206 -1.72 -4.69 -4.53
CA TRP A 206 -1.54 -5.99 -5.19
C TRP A 206 -2.81 -6.41 -5.94
N PHE A 207 -3.96 -6.34 -5.26
CA PHE A 207 -5.24 -6.66 -5.89
C PHE A 207 -5.55 -5.73 -7.06
N ALA A 208 -5.23 -4.43 -6.95
CA ALA A 208 -5.42 -3.47 -8.02
C ALA A 208 -4.56 -3.80 -9.25
N VAL A 209 -3.28 -4.13 -9.06
CA VAL A 209 -2.37 -4.56 -10.14
C VAL A 209 -2.91 -5.82 -10.81
N ARG A 210 -3.27 -6.83 -10.01
CA ARG A 210 -3.79 -8.11 -10.52
C ARG A 210 -5.08 -7.93 -11.30
N ARG A 211 -5.99 -7.09 -10.81
CA ARG A 211 -7.26 -6.76 -11.49
C ARG A 211 -7.00 -6.03 -12.81
N GLN A 212 -6.16 -5.00 -12.80
CA GLN A 212 -5.90 -4.18 -13.98
C GLN A 212 -5.20 -4.97 -15.09
N ARG A 213 -4.42 -6.00 -14.74
CA ARG A 213 -3.85 -6.96 -15.69
C ARG A 213 -4.93 -7.81 -16.36
N ALA A 214 -5.89 -8.33 -15.58
CA ALA A 214 -6.93 -9.21 -16.09
C ALA A 214 -8.03 -8.45 -16.87
N ALA A 215 -8.53 -7.36 -16.30
CA ALA A 215 -9.57 -6.54 -16.91
C ALA A 215 -9.44 -5.08 -16.42
N PRO A 216 -9.09 -4.11 -17.29
CA PRO A 216 -9.02 -2.71 -16.89
C PRO A 216 -10.40 -2.21 -16.45
N LEU A 217 -10.42 -1.35 -15.42
CA LEU A 217 -11.66 -0.76 -14.94
C LEU A 217 -12.37 0.06 -16.03
N PRO A 218 -13.71 -0.05 -16.16
CA PRO A 218 -14.46 0.85 -17.02
C PRO A 218 -14.38 2.28 -16.46
N TRP A 219 -14.36 3.25 -17.37
CA TRP A 219 -14.19 4.67 -17.05
C TRP A 219 -15.05 5.21 -15.87
N PRO A 220 -16.37 4.94 -15.77
CA PRO A 220 -17.16 5.46 -14.65
C PRO A 220 -16.71 4.93 -13.29
N GLN A 221 -16.27 3.67 -13.23
CA GLN A 221 -15.77 3.08 -11.98
C GLN A 221 -14.40 3.68 -11.61
N ALA A 222 -13.53 3.89 -12.60
CA ALA A 222 -12.26 4.57 -12.37
C ALA A 222 -12.46 6.01 -11.87
N ALA A 223 -13.46 6.73 -12.40
CA ALA A 223 -13.82 8.08 -11.96
C ALA A 223 -14.35 8.09 -10.52
N ALA A 224 -15.28 7.20 -10.18
CA ALA A 224 -15.80 7.09 -8.83
C ALA A 224 -14.71 6.79 -7.81
N VAL A 225 -13.80 5.85 -8.11
CA VAL A 225 -12.67 5.51 -7.24
C VAL A 225 -11.72 6.69 -7.06
N CYS A 226 -11.38 7.40 -8.14
CA CYS A 226 -10.51 8.58 -8.07
C CYS A 226 -11.13 9.70 -7.23
N VAL A 227 -12.42 10.01 -7.45
CA VAL A 227 -13.14 11.04 -6.68
C VAL A 227 -13.25 10.63 -5.21
N GLY A 228 -13.61 9.39 -4.93
CA GLY A 228 -13.70 8.88 -3.56
C GLY A 228 -12.37 8.96 -2.81
N ALA A 229 -11.28 8.50 -3.42
CA ALA A 229 -9.93 8.62 -2.84
C ALA A 229 -9.53 10.09 -2.62
N SER A 230 -9.86 10.97 -3.56
CA SER A 230 -9.57 12.40 -3.47
C SER A 230 -10.33 13.08 -2.33
N LEU A 231 -11.62 12.79 -2.18
CA LEU A 231 -12.45 13.31 -1.08
C LEU A 231 -11.96 12.82 0.28
N LEU A 232 -11.54 11.55 0.37
CA LEU A 232 -10.96 10.97 1.57
C LEU A 232 -9.61 11.63 1.94
N LEU A 233 -8.76 11.91 0.95
CA LEU A 233 -7.50 12.64 1.15
C LEU A 233 -7.74 14.08 1.62
N ILE A 234 -8.68 14.80 1.00
CA ILE A 234 -9.07 16.16 1.42
C ILE A 234 -9.57 16.13 2.86
N ARG A 235 -10.46 15.19 3.19
CA ARG A 235 -11.01 15.05 4.55
C ARG A 235 -9.93 14.79 5.60
N MET A 236 -8.81 14.17 5.20
CA MET A 236 -7.66 13.84 6.04
C MET A 236 -6.48 14.81 5.87
N ASN A 237 -6.66 15.98 5.25
CA ASN A 237 -5.59 16.95 4.95
C ASN A 237 -4.66 17.23 6.15
N ALA A 238 -5.24 17.49 7.32
CA ALA A 238 -4.48 17.75 8.55
C ALA A 238 -3.60 16.54 8.96
N ALA A 239 -4.18 15.34 8.94
CA ALA A 239 -3.49 14.10 9.30
C ALA A 239 -2.40 13.73 8.28
N VAL A 240 -2.62 14.07 7.00
CA VAL A 240 -1.64 13.91 5.92
C VAL A 240 -0.50 14.92 6.07
N GLY A 241 -0.82 16.18 6.36
CA GLY A 241 0.17 17.22 6.67
C GLY A 241 1.06 16.80 7.84
N ALA A 242 0.45 16.42 8.96
CA ALA A 242 1.17 15.94 10.14
C ALA A 242 2.07 14.72 9.84
N ALA A 243 1.58 13.74 9.09
CA ALA A 243 2.37 12.57 8.71
C ALA A 243 3.61 12.94 7.89
N LEU A 244 3.57 14.00 7.09
CA LEU A 244 4.68 14.44 6.26
C LEU A 244 5.62 15.39 7.00
N THR A 245 5.09 16.26 7.83
CA THR A 245 5.85 17.15 8.71
C THR A 245 6.67 16.33 9.71
N PHE A 246 6.04 15.43 10.46
CA PHE A 246 6.71 14.67 11.52
C PHE A 246 7.34 13.38 11.01
N GLY A 247 6.79 12.80 9.94
CA GLY A 247 7.36 11.58 9.35
C GLY A 247 8.68 11.78 8.64
N SER A 248 8.91 12.95 8.06
CA SER A 248 10.15 13.24 7.32
C SER A 248 11.26 13.87 8.16
N ASN A 249 11.20 13.81 9.50
CA ASN A 249 12.05 14.63 10.39
C ASN A 249 11.97 16.14 10.09
N GLY A 250 10.80 16.65 9.66
CA GLY A 250 10.63 18.05 9.28
C GLY A 250 11.18 18.43 7.90
N ALA A 251 11.59 17.48 7.06
CA ALA A 251 12.27 17.75 5.79
C ALA A 251 11.34 18.15 4.63
N LEU A 252 10.06 17.73 4.64
CA LEU A 252 9.15 17.91 3.50
C LEU A 252 8.14 19.05 3.66
N VAL A 253 7.72 19.35 4.89
CA VAL A 253 6.78 20.43 5.20
C VAL A 253 7.21 21.04 6.54
N ALA A 254 7.41 22.37 6.57
CA ALA A 254 7.71 23.06 7.81
C ALA A 254 6.47 23.01 8.74
N PRO A 255 6.67 22.72 10.04
CA PRO A 255 5.57 22.67 10.98
C PRO A 255 5.03 24.11 11.18
N ASP A 256 3.73 24.35 10.88
CA ASP A 256 2.98 25.57 11.24
C ASP A 256 2.07 25.31 12.46
N ALA A 257 2.33 25.99 13.58
CA ALA A 257 1.83 25.67 14.92
C ALA A 257 0.51 26.38 15.27
N GLY A 258 -0.15 26.95 14.27
CA GLY A 258 -1.34 27.76 14.50
C GLY A 258 -1.07 28.98 15.40
N LEU A 259 -2.14 29.50 15.99
CA LEU A 259 -2.09 30.70 16.86
C LEU A 259 -1.70 30.38 18.30
N ASP A 260 -1.91 29.16 18.76
CA ASP A 260 -1.62 28.71 20.13
C ASP A 260 -0.17 28.20 20.28
N GLY A 261 0.55 28.00 19.17
CA GLY A 261 1.91 27.49 19.18
C GLY A 261 2.00 26.00 19.49
N ILE A 262 0.87 25.28 19.51
CA ILE A 262 0.77 23.86 19.86
C ILE A 262 0.38 23.06 18.61
N PHE A 263 1.31 22.26 18.12
CA PHE A 263 1.07 21.40 16.97
C PHE A 263 0.00 20.32 17.22
N GLY A 264 -1.00 20.27 16.34
CA GLY A 264 -2.03 19.24 16.31
C GLY A 264 -3.34 19.62 17.00
N THR A 265 -3.57 20.90 17.25
CA THR A 265 -4.82 21.42 17.85
C THR A 265 -5.86 21.75 16.77
N VAL A 266 -7.12 21.96 17.19
CA VAL A 266 -8.27 22.10 16.28
C VAL A 266 -8.23 23.44 15.52
N ASP A 267 -7.43 24.37 16.03
CA ASP A 267 -7.17 25.74 15.59
C ASP A 267 -5.96 25.87 14.66
N ASP A 268 -5.26 24.77 14.38
CA ASP A 268 -4.35 24.68 13.26
C ASP A 268 -5.15 24.82 11.95
N GLY A 269 -5.28 26.06 11.47
CA GLY A 269 -5.89 26.37 10.19
C GLY A 269 -5.04 25.75 9.08
N HIS A 270 -5.34 24.51 8.71
CA HIS A 270 -4.66 23.85 7.60
C HIS A 270 -5.42 24.13 6.30
N PRO A 271 -5.07 25.17 5.51
CA PRO A 271 -5.50 25.21 4.12
C PRO A 271 -5.15 23.86 3.47
N VAL A 272 -5.93 23.43 2.47
CA VAL A 272 -5.65 22.18 1.77
C VAL A 272 -4.22 22.26 1.25
N SER A 273 -3.35 21.42 1.80
CA SER A 273 -1.92 21.47 1.49
C SER A 273 -1.75 21.17 0.01
N TRP A 274 -0.80 21.86 -0.66
CA TRP A 274 -0.43 21.57 -2.04
C TRP A 274 -0.05 20.07 -2.21
N VAL A 275 0.40 19.44 -1.12
CA VAL A 275 0.70 18.01 -1.05
C VAL A 275 -0.54 17.17 -1.36
N VAL A 276 -1.74 17.52 -0.90
CA VAL A 276 -2.97 16.77 -1.21
C VAL A 276 -3.17 16.66 -2.72
N PHE A 277 -2.86 17.71 -3.49
CA PHE A 277 -2.94 17.67 -4.95
C PHE A 277 -1.88 16.76 -5.57
N VAL A 278 -0.68 16.71 -5.01
CA VAL A 278 0.35 15.73 -5.41
C VAL A 278 -0.10 14.30 -5.10
N LEU A 279 -0.78 14.09 -3.97
CA LEU A 279 -1.27 12.77 -3.55
C LEU A 279 -2.44 12.27 -4.40
N MET A 280 -3.17 13.17 -5.07
CA MET A 280 -4.20 12.82 -6.06
C MET A 280 -3.62 12.31 -7.40
N TRP A 281 -2.33 12.53 -7.65
CA TRP A 281 -1.66 12.18 -8.91
C TRP A 281 -1.88 10.72 -9.38
N PRO A 282 -1.81 9.68 -8.52
CA PRO A 282 -2.04 8.31 -8.96
C PRO A 282 -3.48 8.09 -9.48
N GLY A 283 -4.47 8.72 -8.85
CA GLY A 283 -5.86 8.68 -9.32
C GLY A 283 -6.03 9.34 -10.69
N LEU A 284 -5.39 10.49 -10.90
CA LEU A 284 -5.38 11.19 -12.18
C LEU A 284 -4.64 10.38 -13.27
N ALA A 285 -3.51 9.75 -12.94
CA ALA A 285 -2.77 8.89 -13.84
C ALA A 285 -3.60 7.66 -14.26
N MET A 286 -4.30 7.04 -13.31
CA MET A 286 -5.25 5.95 -13.58
C MET A 286 -6.35 6.43 -14.54
N LEU A 287 -6.97 7.58 -14.28
CA LEU A 287 -8.01 8.15 -15.16
C LEU A 287 -7.52 8.46 -16.57
N ALA A 288 -6.34 9.07 -16.69
CA ALA A 288 -5.72 9.37 -17.97
C ALA A 288 -5.48 8.08 -18.79
N SER A 289 -5.04 7.02 -18.13
CA SER A 289 -4.78 5.72 -18.77
C SER A 289 -6.06 5.06 -19.33
N VAL A 290 -7.14 5.06 -18.54
CA VAL A 290 -8.44 4.50 -18.96
C VAL A 290 -9.06 5.34 -20.08
N THR A 291 -8.93 6.67 -19.99
CA THR A 291 -9.41 7.59 -21.03
C THR A 291 -8.67 7.36 -22.35
N ARG A 292 -7.34 7.20 -22.32
CA ARG A 292 -6.54 6.89 -23.52
C ARG A 292 -6.98 5.58 -24.17
N GLN A 293 -7.18 4.52 -23.38
CA GLN A 293 -7.66 3.22 -23.87
C GLN A 293 -9.02 3.34 -24.54
N ARG A 294 -9.95 4.10 -23.93
CA ARG A 294 -11.30 4.35 -24.49
C ARG A 294 -11.25 5.11 -25.82
N VAL A 295 -10.38 6.11 -25.94
CA VAL A 295 -10.21 6.88 -27.19
C VAL A 295 -9.63 6.00 -28.30
N MET A 296 -8.64 5.16 -27.99
CA MET A 296 -8.07 4.22 -28.97
C MET A 296 -9.09 3.18 -29.42
N ALA A 297 -9.88 2.61 -28.51
CA ALA A 297 -10.96 1.68 -28.86
C ALA A 297 -12.02 2.33 -29.77
N ARG A 298 -12.36 3.61 -29.55
CA ARG A 298 -13.28 4.36 -30.41
C ARG A 298 -12.71 4.66 -31.80
N ARG A 299 -11.39 4.82 -31.93
CA ARG A 299 -10.70 5.03 -33.21
C ARG A 299 -10.48 3.73 -33.99
N ALA A 300 -10.57 2.59 -33.33
CA ALA A 300 -10.39 1.26 -33.92
C ALA A 300 -11.72 0.55 -34.24
N GLY A 301 -12.86 1.15 -33.91
CA GLY A 301 -14.17 0.76 -34.43
C GLY A 301 -14.38 1.32 -35.85
N PRO A 302 -15.23 0.67 -36.68
CA PRO A 302 -15.40 0.98 -38.10
C PRO A 302 -15.82 2.42 -38.37
#